data_AF-A0A951RGZ2-F1
#
_entry.id   AF-A0A951RGZ2-F1
#
_cell.length_a   1.000
_cell.length_b   1.000
_cell.length_c   1.000
_cell.angle_alpha   90.00
_cell.angle_beta   90.00
_cell.angle_gamma   90.00
#
_symmetry.space_group_name_H-M   'P 1'
#
loop_
_entity.id
_entity.type
_entity.pdbx_description
1 polymer ?
#
loop_
_entity_poly.entity_id
_entity_poly.type
_entity_poly.pdbx_seq_one_letter_code
_entity_poly.pdbx_strand_id
1 'polypeptide(L)' 'MTYREIILKLLKNRKDIICLEDHLMSDFKNNNGGENFRDWCDNNGIEYSKLIEDDTPKLLLKIKEYNN' A
#
# COMPACT_ATOMS: atom_id res chain seq x y z
N MET A 1 12.16 -10.60 -1.87
CA MET A 1 11.38 -9.49 -2.42
C MET A 1 9.98 -9.59 -1.85
N THR A 2 9.50 -8.55 -1.18
CA THR A 2 8.21 -8.53 -0.47
C THR A 2 7.11 -7.91 -1.35
N TYR A 3 5.84 -8.21 -1.09
CA TYR A 3 4.72 -7.62 -1.80
C TYR A 3 4.72 -6.08 -1.71
N ARG A 4 5.06 -5.53 -0.55
CA ARG A 4 5.26 -4.07 -0.35
C ARG A 4 6.36 -3.47 -1.23
N GLU A 5 7.47 -4.19 -1.47
CA GLU A 5 8.53 -3.71 -2.38
C GLU A 5 8.07 -3.69 -3.84
N ILE A 6 7.23 -4.65 -4.24
CA ILE A 6 6.62 -4.68 -5.57
C ILE A 6 5.69 -3.47 -5.73
N ILE A 7 4.85 -3.20 -4.73
CA ILE A 7 3.95 -2.04 -4.72
C ILE A 7 4.73 -0.72 -4.88
N LEU A 8 5.82 -0.52 -4.13
CA LEU A 8 6.62 0.70 -4.26
C LEU A 8 7.21 0.86 -5.66
N LYS A 9 7.70 -0.21 -6.26
CA LYS A 9 8.20 -0.18 -7.64
C LYS A 9 7.10 0.18 -8.63
N LEU A 10 5.89 -0.34 -8.43
CA LEU A 10 4.74 -0.03 -9.29
C LEU A 10 4.29 1.43 -9.12
N LEU A 11 4.19 1.93 -7.89
CA LEU A 11 3.80 3.31 -7.59
C LEU A 11 4.82 4.36 -8.06
N LYS A 12 6.08 3.98 -8.27
CA LYS A 12 7.07 4.86 -8.92
C LYS A 12 6.80 5.06 -10.42
N ASN A 13 6.19 4.06 -11.06
CA ASN A 13 5.92 4.06 -12.50
C ASN A 13 4.45 4.39 -12.83
N ARG A 14 3.55 4.27 -11.85
CA ARG A 14 2.11 4.47 -11.99
C ARG A 14 1.63 5.39 -10.87
N LYS A 15 0.76 6.36 -11.18
CA LYS A 15 0.26 7.31 -10.18
C LYS A 15 -0.57 6.64 -9.06
N ASP A 16 -1.20 5.52 -9.39
CA ASP A 16 -2.04 4.75 -8.49
C ASP A 16 -2.01 3.25 -8.80
N ILE A 17 -2.29 2.44 -7.77
CA ILE A 17 -2.47 0.99 -7.90
C ILE A 17 -3.63 0.50 -7.04
N ILE A 18 -4.27 -0.58 -7.48
CA ILE A 18 -5.22 -1.33 -6.66
C ILE A 18 -4.59 -2.67 -6.32
N CYS A 19 -4.60 -3.04 -5.04
CA CYS A 19 -4.09 -4.31 -4.55
C CYS A 19 -5.07 -4.97 -3.57
N LEU A 20 -4.90 -6.27 -3.36
CA LEU A 20 -5.66 -7.01 -2.35
C LEU A 20 -5.16 -6.64 -0.95
N GLU A 21 -6.07 -6.30 -0.05
CA GLU A 21 -5.73 -5.90 1.32
C GLU A 21 -4.96 -7.02 2.03
N ASP A 22 -5.44 -8.27 1.93
CA ASP A 22 -4.85 -9.40 2.64
C ASP A 22 -3.40 -9.69 2.25
N HIS A 23 -3.07 -9.59 0.96
CA HIS A 23 -1.69 -9.80 0.50
C HIS A 23 -0.75 -8.73 1.04
N LEU A 24 -1.20 -7.49 1.04
CA LEU A 24 -0.41 -6.38 1.57
C LEU A 24 -0.30 -6.45 3.09
N MET A 25 -1.39 -6.70 3.81
CA MET A 25 -1.38 -6.78 5.26
C MET A 25 -0.58 -7.99 5.78
N SER A 26 -0.54 -9.10 5.03
CA SER A 26 0.25 -10.28 5.39
C SER A 26 1.75 -9.96 5.47
N ASP A 27 2.25 -9.10 4.58
CA ASP A 27 3.64 -8.63 4.62
C ASP A 27 3.95 -7.87 5.91
N PHE A 28 3.02 -7.06 6.42
CA PHE A 28 3.20 -6.33 7.69
C PHE A 28 3.04 -7.23 8.92
N LYS A 29 2.12 -8.21 8.86
CA LYS A 29 1.92 -9.18 9.95
C LYS A 29 3.13 -10.10 10.13
N ASN A 30 3.79 -10.48 9.04
CA ASN A 30 4.94 -11.39 9.07
C ASN A 30 6.27 -10.67 9.36
N ASN A 31 6.28 -9.34 9.41
CA ASN A 31 7.50 -8.58 9.60
C ASN A 31 7.75 -8.32 11.10
N ASN A 32 8.75 -9.00 11.66
CA ASN A 32 9.20 -8.82 13.05
C ASN A 32 9.82 -7.43 13.33
N GLY A 33 9.93 -6.56 12.32
CA GLY A 33 10.54 -5.23 12.41
C GLY A 33 9.63 -4.10 12.92
N GLY A 34 8.37 -4.38 13.28
CA GLY A 34 7.48 -3.42 13.96
C GLY A 34 6.95 -2.25 13.12
N GLU A 35 7.37 -2.10 11.86
CA GLU A 35 6.78 -1.12 10.95
C GLU A 35 5.34 -1.52 10.63
N ASN A 36 4.38 -0.70 11.04
CA ASN A 36 2.98 -0.89 10.72
C ASN A 36 2.64 -0.30 9.33
N PHE A 37 1.54 -0.76 8.74
CA PHE A 37 1.12 -0.34 7.40
C PHE A 37 0.94 1.18 7.26
N ARG A 38 0.41 1.84 8.30
CA ARG A 38 0.14 3.28 8.27
C ARG A 38 1.43 4.08 8.22
N ASP A 39 2.38 3.76 9.08
CA ASP A 39 3.70 4.42 9.12
C ASP A 39 4.44 4.19 7.81
N TRP A 40 4.36 2.99 7.25
CA TRP A 40 4.91 2.70 5.93
C TRP A 40 4.29 3.57 4.84
N CYS A 41 2.97 3.74 4.82
CA CYS A 41 2.32 4.65 3.88
C CYS A 41 2.77 6.10 4.07
N ASP A 42 2.79 6.60 5.30
CA ASP A 42 3.16 7.99 5.58
C ASP A 42 4.62 8.27 5.24
N ASN A 43 5.56 7.37 5.58
CA ASN A 43 6.98 7.47 5.24
C ASN A 43 7.25 7.47 3.74
N ASN A 44 6.41 6.78 2.96
CA ASN A 44 6.54 6.70 1.50
C ASN A 44 5.66 7.73 0.77
N GLY A 45 4.96 8.61 1.50
CA GLY A 45 4.05 9.57 0.90
C GLY A 45 2.93 8.90 0.12
N ILE A 46 2.36 7.81 0.64
CA ILE A 46 1.28 7.05 0.01
C ILE A 46 -0.03 7.40 0.71
N GLU A 47 -1.05 7.77 -0.06
CA GLU A 47 -2.44 7.76 0.39
C GLU A 47 -3.05 6.39 0.09
N TYR A 48 -3.89 5.92 0.99
CA TYR A 48 -4.62 4.68 0.80
C TYR A 48 -6.11 4.88 1.05
N SER A 49 -6.93 4.12 0.31
CA SER A 49 -8.37 4.10 0.48
C SER A 49 -8.88 2.67 0.32
N LYS A 50 -9.74 2.22 1.24
CA LYS A 50 -10.42 0.93 1.10
C LYS A 50 -11.47 1.04 0.00
N LEU A 51 -11.41 0.11 -0.94
CA LEU A 51 -12.47 -0.08 -1.93
C LEU A 51 -13.44 -1.11 -1.35
N ILE A 52 -14.67 -0.67 -1.12
CA ILE A 52 -15.75 -1.55 -0.69
C ILE A 52 -16.27 -2.25 -1.94
N GLU A 53 -15.98 -3.54 -2.05
CA GLU A 53 -16.51 -4.44 -3.06
C GLU A 53 -17.06 -5.68 -2.35
N ASP A 54 -18.10 -6.30 -2.92
CA ASP A 54 -18.84 -7.39 -2.27
C ASP A 54 -18.02 -8.66 -2.02
N ASP A 55 -16.94 -8.90 -2.79
CA ASP A 55 -16.22 -10.18 -2.78
C ASP A 55 -14.87 -10.16 -2.03
N THR A 56 -14.02 -9.16 -2.23
CA THR A 56 -12.66 -9.17 -1.70
C THR A 56 -12.18 -7.78 -1.31
N PRO A 57 -11.73 -7.57 -0.06
CA PRO A 57 -11.19 -6.29 0.38
C PRO A 57 -10.00 -5.85 -0.47
N LYS A 58 -10.12 -4.65 -1.07
CA LYS A 58 -9.09 -4.04 -1.89
C LYS A 58 -8.66 -2.70 -1.30
N LEU A 59 -7.39 -2.37 -1.52
CA LEU A 59 -6.82 -1.07 -1.21
C LEU A 59 -6.41 -0.38 -2.52
N LEU A 60 -6.90 0.85 -2.69
CA LEU A 60 -6.34 1.79 -3.65
C LEU A 60 -5.20 2.53 -2.97
N LEU A 61 -4.01 2.49 -3.57
CA LEU A 61 -2.82 3.20 -3.12
C LEU A 61 -2.46 4.26 -4.16
N LYS A 62 -2.14 5.47 -3.71
CA LYS A 62 -1.74 6.60 -4.55
C LYS A 62 -0.55 7.32 -3.96
N ILE A 63 0.33 7.87 -4.79
CA ILE A 63 1.35 8.80 -4.29
C ILE A 63 0.68 10.13 -3.94
N LYS A 64 0.93 10.65 -2.73
CA LYS A 64 0.57 12.00 -2.30
C LYS A 64 1.17 12.98 -3.31
N GLU A 65 0.35 13.60 -4.13
CA GLU A 65 0.78 14.75 -4.91
C GLU A 65 0.95 15.92 -3.91
N TYR A 66 2.19 16.18 -3.49
CA TYR A 66 2.51 17.42 -2.79
C TYR A 66 2.31 18.56 -3.79
N ASN A 67 1.12 19.14 -3.80
CA ASN A 67 0.89 20.43 -4.46
C ASN A 67 1.79 21.45 -3.76
N ASN A 68 2.84 21.87 -4.47
CA ASN A 68 3.74 22.95 -4.07
C ASN A 68 3.24 24.24 -4.70
#